data_AF-A0A7J6QU96-F1
#
_entry.id   AF-A0A7J6QU96-F1
#
_cell.length_a   1.000
_cell.length_b   1.000
_cell.length_c   1.000
_cell.angle_alpha   90.00
_cell.angle_beta   90.00
_cell.angle_gamma   90.00
#
_symmetry.space_group_name_H-M   'P 1'
#
loop_
_entity.id
_entity.type
_entity.pdbx_description
1 polymer ?
#
loop_
_entity_poly.entity_id
_entity_poly.type
_entity_poly.pdbx_seq_one_letter_code
_entity_poly.pdbx_strand_id
1 'polypeptide(L)'
;ELSKRRVNRLKDVCRLLRQLQKGPNGHRKVSLSVSTEPDTCIGDLKDRKGDECWLSAPLEALWRTWIASGRMFVFELWLHDTSEPSKKTLLACDFAHPVGTSVYVATRYYDDRYRKYQPGFILGFATCTWLKSMGYSLWDLGGYNASPMMAYKSALCTLVDGRAKWPQLIRRVRDQKPSGGSVSPGTVLVEDLSDDDIWGLYGGRPGSTREGASNRPLRHTRQEGS
;
A
#
# COMPACT_ATOMS: atom_id res chain seq x y z
N GLU A 1 -15.85 -6.68 -13.87
CA GLU A 1 -15.00 -6.02 -14.88
C GLU A 1 -14.44 -4.71 -14.33
N LEU A 2 -13.24 -4.31 -14.74
CA LEU A 2 -12.67 -3.01 -14.36
C LEU A 2 -13.29 -1.90 -15.20
N SER A 3 -13.60 -0.77 -14.58
CA SER A 3 -13.99 0.42 -15.34
C SER A 3 -12.82 0.91 -16.21
N LYS A 4 -13.13 1.46 -17.39
CA LYS A 4 -12.13 2.10 -18.28
C LYS A 4 -11.26 3.10 -17.53
N ARG A 5 -11.86 3.85 -16.60
CA ARG A 5 -11.16 4.81 -15.72
C ARG A 5 -10.10 4.14 -14.85
N ARG A 6 -10.39 3.00 -14.23
CA ARG A 6 -9.43 2.27 -13.39
C ARG A 6 -8.29 1.68 -14.22
N VAL A 7 -8.59 1.12 -15.40
CA VAL A 7 -7.57 0.62 -16.34
C VAL A 7 -6.62 1.74 -16.78
N ASN A 8 -7.14 2.91 -17.15
CA ASN A 8 -6.30 4.04 -17.52
C ASN A 8 -5.43 4.52 -16.34
N ARG A 9 -6.01 4.55 -15.13
CA ARG A 9 -5.26 4.89 -13.92
C ARG A 9 -4.11 3.91 -13.66
N LEU A 10 -4.32 2.60 -13.81
CA LEU A 10 -3.27 1.59 -13.67
C LEU A 10 -2.13 1.80 -14.68
N LYS A 11 -2.47 2.07 -15.95
CA LYS A 11 -1.48 2.39 -17.00
C LYS A 11 -0.65 3.62 -16.62
N ASP A 12 -1.31 4.67 -16.11
CA ASP A 12 -0.64 5.89 -15.65
C ASP A 12 0.29 5.62 -14.47
N VAL A 13 -0.16 4.86 -13.48
CA VAL A 13 0.67 4.47 -12.31
C VAL A 13 1.93 3.74 -12.76
N CYS A 14 1.82 2.75 -13.65
CA CYS A 14 2.97 2.02 -14.17
C CYS A 14 3.94 2.94 -14.94
N ARG A 15 3.41 3.87 -15.75
CA ARG A 15 4.22 4.87 -16.45
C ARG A 15 4.98 5.75 -15.44
N LEU A 16 4.31 6.23 -14.39
CA LEU A 16 4.90 7.10 -13.37
C LEU A 16 5.94 6.35 -12.53
N LEU A 17 5.69 5.09 -12.19
CA LEU A 17 6.66 4.21 -11.51
C LEU A 17 7.95 4.08 -12.33
N ARG A 18 7.84 3.76 -13.62
CA ARG A 18 9.01 3.70 -14.51
C ARG A 18 9.74 5.03 -14.63
N GLN A 19 9.02 6.15 -14.70
CA GLN A 19 9.64 7.48 -14.74
C GLN A 19 10.40 7.77 -13.43
N LEU A 20 9.83 7.39 -12.29
CA LEU A 20 10.45 7.54 -10.99
C LEU A 20 11.72 6.68 -10.85
N GLN A 21 11.67 5.43 -11.33
CA GLN A 21 12.79 4.48 -11.32
C GLN A 21 13.91 4.81 -12.32
N LYS A 22 13.65 5.61 -13.36
CA LYS A 22 14.70 6.03 -14.31
C LYS A 22 15.71 6.99 -13.69
N GLY A 23 15.29 7.81 -12.72
CA GLY A 23 16.14 8.78 -12.04
C GLY A 23 16.85 9.81 -12.94
N PRO A 24 17.54 10.81 -12.37
CA PRO A 24 18.46 11.67 -13.10
C PRO A 24 19.88 11.10 -13.19
N ASN A 25 20.28 10.25 -12.24
CA ASN A 25 21.68 9.79 -12.05
C ASN A 25 21.85 8.27 -12.22
N GLY A 26 20.86 7.59 -12.80
CA GLY A 26 20.86 6.13 -12.92
C GLY A 26 19.57 5.51 -12.38
N HIS A 27 19.56 4.18 -12.38
CA HIS A 27 18.39 3.42 -11.98
C HIS A 27 18.07 3.64 -10.50
N ARG A 28 16.81 3.74 -10.13
CA ARG A 28 16.34 3.78 -8.75
C ARG A 28 15.40 2.61 -8.55
N LYS A 29 15.39 2.04 -7.35
CA LYS A 29 14.45 0.98 -7.00
C LYS A 29 13.33 1.55 -6.15
N VAL A 30 12.14 1.01 -6.32
CA VAL A 30 11.00 1.35 -5.47
C VAL A 30 10.59 0.08 -4.74
N SER A 31 10.52 0.09 -3.42
CA SER A 31 10.12 -1.09 -2.65
C SER A 31 8.78 -0.84 -1.93
N LEU A 32 8.04 -1.92 -1.72
CA LEU A 32 6.90 -1.95 -0.82
C LEU A 32 7.30 -2.72 0.44
N SER A 33 7.11 -2.11 1.60
CA SER A 33 7.42 -2.70 2.90
C SER A 33 6.23 -2.59 3.84
N VAL A 34 6.25 -3.36 4.93
CA VAL A 34 5.31 -3.22 6.04
C VAL A 34 6.02 -3.06 7.37
N SER A 35 5.78 -1.92 8.02
CA SER A 35 6.25 -1.58 9.36
C SER A 35 7.77 -1.79 9.51
N THR A 36 8.55 -1.40 8.50
CA THR A 36 10.03 -1.45 8.58
C THR A 36 10.59 -0.25 9.30
N GLU A 37 9.95 0.92 9.17
CA GLU A 37 10.30 2.12 9.93
C GLU A 37 9.04 2.87 10.37
N PRO A 38 8.24 2.29 11.29
CA PRO A 38 6.99 2.89 11.72
C PRO A 38 7.19 4.25 12.40
N ASP A 39 8.31 4.42 13.11
CA ASP A 39 8.65 5.65 13.83
C ASP A 39 8.93 6.79 12.87
N THR A 40 9.70 6.53 11.81
CA THR A 40 9.89 7.47 10.69
C THR A 40 8.54 7.87 10.10
N CYS A 41 7.65 6.90 9.88
CA CYS A 41 6.34 7.18 9.29
C CYS A 41 5.42 8.02 10.20
N ILE A 42 5.48 7.80 11.52
CA ILE A 42 4.74 8.58 12.51
C ILE A 42 5.29 10.00 12.59
N GLY A 43 6.62 10.15 12.62
CA GLY A 43 7.29 11.46 12.59
C GLY A 43 6.88 12.27 11.36
N ASP A 44 7.02 11.68 10.17
CA ASP A 44 6.63 12.31 8.90
C ASP A 44 5.15 12.70 8.87
N LEU A 45 4.25 11.89 9.45
CA LEU A 45 2.83 12.24 9.54
C LEU A 45 2.62 13.51 10.37
N LYS A 46 3.28 13.59 11.52
CA LYS A 46 3.16 14.73 12.44
C LYS A 46 3.73 15.99 11.80
N ASP A 47 4.92 15.90 11.20
CA ASP A 47 5.57 17.04 10.55
C ASP A 47 4.73 17.59 9.40
N ARG A 48 4.11 16.71 8.59
CA ARG A 48 3.26 17.12 7.46
C ARG A 48 1.94 17.74 7.90
N LYS A 49 1.39 17.31 9.03
CA LYS A 49 0.14 17.84 9.56
C LYS A 49 0.34 19.08 10.43
N GLY A 50 1.55 19.28 10.97
CA GLY A 50 1.86 20.39 11.86
C GLY A 50 0.83 20.51 12.98
N ASP A 51 0.31 21.72 13.17
CA ASP A 51 -0.68 22.04 14.20
C ASP A 51 -2.04 21.35 13.98
N GLU A 52 -2.34 20.91 12.75
CA GLU A 52 -3.58 20.18 12.42
C GLU A 52 -3.43 18.66 12.64
N CYS A 53 -2.32 18.21 13.22
CA CYS A 53 -2.09 16.80 13.47
C CYS A 53 -3.05 16.27 14.55
N TRP A 54 -4.01 15.47 14.12
CA TRP A 54 -4.96 14.77 14.99
C TRP A 54 -4.33 13.59 15.74
N LEU A 55 -3.09 13.20 15.40
CA LEU A 55 -2.37 12.14 16.10
C LEU A 55 -1.83 12.66 17.44
N SER A 56 -2.66 12.60 18.47
CA SER A 56 -2.30 12.95 19.84
C SER A 56 -1.32 11.94 20.45
N ALA A 57 -0.61 12.32 21.51
CA ALA A 57 0.35 11.45 22.20
C ALA A 57 -0.26 10.10 22.67
N PRO A 58 -1.48 10.05 23.25
CA PRO A 58 -2.11 8.77 23.59
C PRO A 58 -2.40 7.88 22.38
N LEU A 59 -2.83 8.49 21.26
CA LEU A 59 -3.12 7.74 20.04
C LEU A 59 -1.83 7.24 19.36
N GLU A 60 -0.77 8.04 19.39
CA GLU A 60 0.57 7.64 18.95
C GLU A 60 1.09 6.43 19.74
N ALA A 61 0.98 6.45 21.08
CA ALA A 61 1.39 5.34 21.93
C ALA A 61 0.60 4.06 21.63
N LEU A 62 -0.72 4.20 21.39
CA LEU A 62 -1.58 3.09 20.98
C LEU A 62 -1.14 2.52 19.63
N TRP A 63 -0.86 3.38 18.64
CA TRP A 63 -0.39 2.95 17.32
C TRP A 63 0.92 2.19 17.40
N ARG A 64 1.91 2.70 18.14
CA ARG A 64 3.18 2.00 18.36
C ARG A 64 2.98 0.60 18.95
N THR A 65 2.11 0.50 19.96
CA THR A 65 1.75 -0.79 20.58
C THR A 65 1.07 -1.74 19.58
N TRP A 66 0.15 -1.23 18.77
CA TRP A 66 -0.56 -2.03 17.77
C TRP A 66 0.35 -2.46 16.62
N ILE A 67 1.28 -1.62 16.20
CA ILE A 67 2.27 -1.95 15.18
C ILE A 67 3.20 -3.05 15.69
N ALA A 68 3.76 -2.90 16.89
CA ALA A 68 4.65 -3.90 17.50
C ALA A 68 3.98 -5.27 17.68
N SER A 69 2.66 -5.28 17.96
CA SER A 69 1.87 -6.51 18.11
C SER A 69 1.26 -7.05 16.80
N GLY A 70 1.56 -6.44 15.64
CA GLY A 70 1.00 -6.85 14.35
C GLY A 70 -0.51 -6.59 14.19
N ARG A 71 -1.10 -5.80 15.09
CA ARG A 71 -2.50 -5.36 15.04
C ARG A 71 -2.71 -4.14 14.15
N MET A 72 -1.63 -3.52 13.71
CA MET A 72 -1.64 -2.40 12.77
C MET A 72 -0.45 -2.55 11.84
N PHE A 73 -0.69 -2.33 10.55
CA PHE A 73 0.31 -2.33 9.50
C PHE A 73 0.59 -0.89 9.10
N VAL A 74 1.87 -0.60 8.84
CA VAL A 74 2.28 0.62 8.14
C VAL A 74 2.79 0.18 6.79
N PHE A 75 2.00 0.33 5.73
CA PHE A 75 2.51 0.03 4.38
C PHE A 75 3.35 1.21 3.91
N GLU A 76 4.57 0.94 3.47
CA GLU A 76 5.59 1.96 3.20
C GLU A 76 6.07 1.81 1.76
N LEU A 77 6.06 2.91 1.01
CA LEU A 77 6.64 2.97 -0.33
C LEU A 77 7.98 3.70 -0.24
N TRP A 78 9.07 2.97 -0.46
CA TRP A 78 10.43 3.51 -0.37
C TRP A 78 11.04 3.69 -1.75
N LEU A 79 11.78 4.79 -1.94
CA LEU A 79 12.69 4.99 -3.07
C LEU A 79 14.12 4.73 -2.60
N HIS A 80 14.83 3.85 -3.30
CA HIS A 80 16.24 3.55 -3.05
C HIS A 80 17.07 4.10 -4.19
N ASP A 81 18.09 4.90 -3.86
CA ASP A 81 19.03 5.38 -4.85
C ASP A 81 20.13 4.32 -5.07
N THR A 82 20.29 3.82 -6.29
CA THR A 82 21.27 2.75 -6.53
C THR A 82 22.71 3.28 -6.52
N SER A 83 22.91 4.58 -6.70
CA SER A 83 24.24 5.19 -6.56
C SER A 83 24.62 5.45 -5.10
N GLU A 84 23.64 5.51 -4.19
CA GLU A 84 23.84 5.69 -2.75
C GLU A 84 22.96 4.67 -1.98
N PRO A 85 23.35 3.38 -1.89
CA PRO A 85 22.48 2.34 -1.34
C PRO A 85 22.04 2.54 0.11
N SER A 86 22.78 3.33 0.89
CA SER A 86 22.41 3.71 2.26
C SER A 86 21.27 4.73 2.31
N LYS A 87 20.96 5.38 1.19
CA LYS A 87 19.95 6.42 1.09
C LYS A 87 18.66 5.86 0.54
N LYS A 88 17.67 5.80 1.41
CA LYS A 88 16.27 5.57 1.04
C LYS A 88 15.40 6.75 1.43
N THR A 89 14.32 6.94 0.68
CA THR A 89 13.38 8.05 0.88
C THR A 89 11.96 7.50 0.96
N LEU A 90 11.22 7.85 2.01
CA LEU A 90 9.82 7.50 2.14
C LEU A 90 8.99 8.34 1.15
N LEU A 91 8.32 7.67 0.21
CA LEU A 91 7.50 8.32 -0.81
C LEU A 91 6.04 8.45 -0.39
N ALA A 92 5.51 7.43 0.29
CA ALA A 92 4.15 7.39 0.80
C ALA A 92 4.01 6.31 1.86
N CYS A 93 3.03 6.47 2.74
CA CYS A 93 2.63 5.38 3.63
C CYS A 93 1.12 5.34 3.90
N ASP A 94 0.66 4.14 4.29
CA ASP A 94 -0.68 3.87 4.80
C ASP A 94 -0.58 3.31 6.21
N PHE A 95 -1.32 3.92 7.14
CA PHE A 95 -1.59 3.36 8.45
C PHE A 95 -2.87 2.52 8.38
N ALA A 96 -2.76 1.22 8.58
CA ALA A 96 -3.82 0.28 8.29
C ALA A 96 -4.09 -0.72 9.43
N HIS A 97 -5.35 -1.00 9.71
CA HIS A 97 -5.79 -1.94 10.73
C HIS A 97 -6.41 -3.18 10.06
N PRO A 98 -5.76 -4.36 10.12
CA PRO A 98 -6.34 -5.62 9.66
C PRO A 98 -7.39 -6.16 10.65
N VAL A 99 -8.52 -6.64 10.13
CA VAL A 99 -9.57 -7.35 10.87
C VAL A 99 -10.11 -8.50 10.00
N GLY A 100 -9.77 -9.73 10.37
CA GLY A 100 -10.07 -10.91 9.55
C GLY A 100 -9.44 -10.80 8.15
N THR A 101 -10.24 -11.00 7.10
CA THR A 101 -9.81 -10.75 5.71
C THR A 101 -10.15 -9.33 5.22
N SER A 102 -10.29 -8.37 6.13
CA SER A 102 -10.45 -6.94 5.83
C SER A 102 -9.24 -6.13 6.29
N VAL A 103 -8.94 -5.05 5.57
CA VAL A 103 -7.96 -4.04 6.00
C VAL A 103 -8.57 -2.66 5.89
N TYR A 104 -8.61 -1.92 7.00
CA TYR A 104 -9.03 -0.52 7.05
C TYR A 104 -7.82 0.41 7.04
N VAL A 105 -7.76 1.37 6.11
CA VAL A 105 -6.72 2.40 6.06
C VAL A 105 -7.21 3.62 6.85
N ALA A 106 -6.59 3.86 8.01
CA ALA A 106 -6.89 5.00 8.87
C ALA A 106 -6.42 6.31 8.23
N THR A 107 -5.21 6.33 7.66
CA THR A 107 -4.71 7.49 6.93
C THR A 107 -3.67 7.10 5.90
N ARG A 108 -3.63 7.88 4.82
CA ARG A 108 -2.59 7.86 3.79
C ARG A 108 -1.96 9.23 3.71
N TYR A 109 -0.64 9.30 3.60
CA TYR A 109 0.03 10.49 3.11
C TYR A 109 1.13 10.14 2.12
N TYR A 110 1.67 11.17 1.48
CA TYR A 110 2.79 11.03 0.57
C TYR A 110 3.70 12.25 0.60
N ASP A 111 4.90 12.09 0.07
CA ASP A 111 5.89 13.16 -0.05
C ASP A 111 5.60 14.10 -1.22
N ASP A 112 5.25 15.35 -0.92
CA ASP A 112 4.92 16.37 -1.92
C ASP A 112 6.06 16.69 -2.88
N ARG A 113 7.32 16.48 -2.47
CA ARG A 113 8.49 16.58 -3.37
C ARG A 113 8.37 15.63 -4.56
N TYR A 114 7.64 14.53 -4.39
CA TYR A 114 7.38 13.50 -5.39
C TYR A 114 5.94 13.51 -5.92
N ARG A 115 5.15 14.55 -5.62
CA ARG A 115 3.73 14.66 -6.03
C ARG A 115 3.50 14.40 -7.51
N LYS A 116 4.43 14.83 -8.39
CA LYS A 116 4.36 14.62 -9.85
C LYS A 116 4.32 13.14 -10.25
N TYR A 117 4.86 12.25 -9.42
CA TYR A 117 4.85 10.80 -9.62
C TYR A 117 3.66 10.10 -8.97
N GLN A 118 2.81 10.85 -8.26
CA GLN A 118 1.62 10.33 -7.60
C GLN A 118 1.88 9.10 -6.70
N PRO A 119 2.85 9.15 -5.77
CA PRO A 119 3.26 8.02 -4.94
C PRO A 119 2.11 7.39 -4.14
N GLY A 120 1.12 8.17 -3.69
CA GLY A 120 -0.06 7.63 -3.01
C GLY A 120 -0.92 6.69 -3.89
N PHE A 121 -0.89 6.84 -5.22
CA PHE A 121 -1.53 5.89 -6.13
C PHE A 121 -0.67 4.65 -6.35
N ILE A 122 0.65 4.79 -6.47
CA ILE A 122 1.60 3.67 -6.57
C ILE A 122 1.43 2.76 -5.36
N LEU A 123 1.53 3.33 -4.14
CA LEU A 123 1.30 2.63 -2.88
C LEU A 123 -0.07 1.96 -2.88
N GLY A 124 -1.13 2.68 -3.23
CA GLY A 124 -2.49 2.14 -3.20
C GLY A 124 -2.70 0.90 -4.07
N PHE A 125 -2.19 0.90 -5.31
CA PHE A 125 -2.32 -0.27 -6.17
C PHE A 125 -1.40 -1.42 -5.76
N ALA A 126 -0.15 -1.13 -5.39
CA ALA A 126 0.80 -2.15 -4.94
C ALA A 126 0.28 -2.87 -3.68
N THR A 127 -0.17 -2.11 -2.68
CA THR A 127 -0.77 -2.65 -1.46
C THR A 127 -2.03 -3.45 -1.76
N CYS A 128 -2.90 -2.99 -2.67
CA CYS A 128 -4.09 -3.73 -3.06
C CYS A 128 -3.73 -5.09 -3.71
N THR A 129 -2.73 -5.10 -4.59
CA THR A 129 -2.25 -6.34 -5.24
C THR A 129 -1.74 -7.34 -4.24
N TRP A 130 -0.88 -6.88 -3.35
CA TRP A 130 -0.32 -7.72 -2.31
C TRP A 130 -1.38 -8.21 -1.31
N LEU A 131 -2.31 -7.36 -0.88
CA LEU A 131 -3.39 -7.77 0.02
C LEU A 131 -4.24 -8.89 -0.59
N LYS A 132 -4.56 -8.81 -1.88
CA LYS A 132 -5.32 -9.88 -2.53
C LYS A 132 -4.53 -11.17 -2.64
N SER A 133 -3.23 -11.12 -2.97
CA SER A 133 -2.40 -12.32 -3.05
C SER A 133 -2.29 -13.02 -1.69
N MET A 134 -2.37 -12.24 -0.61
CA MET A 134 -2.44 -12.74 0.77
C MET A 134 -3.84 -13.24 1.19
N GLY A 135 -4.85 -13.15 0.32
CA GLY A 135 -6.21 -13.64 0.61
C GLY A 135 -7.10 -12.65 1.36
N TYR A 136 -6.72 -11.36 1.43
CA TYR A 136 -7.65 -10.33 1.89
C TYR A 136 -8.75 -10.10 0.84
N SER A 137 -9.97 -9.92 1.33
CA SER A 137 -11.18 -9.80 0.51
C SER A 137 -11.78 -8.40 0.52
N LEU A 138 -11.43 -7.58 1.51
CA LEU A 138 -11.93 -6.22 1.64
C LEU A 138 -10.80 -5.25 1.98
N TRP A 139 -10.72 -4.15 1.22
CA TRP A 139 -9.81 -3.04 1.47
C TRP A 139 -10.63 -1.76 1.60
N ASP A 140 -10.68 -1.22 2.81
CA ASP A 140 -11.51 -0.09 3.20
C ASP A 140 -10.66 1.18 3.34
N LEU A 141 -10.89 2.16 2.47
CA LEU A 141 -10.22 3.48 2.54
C LEU A 141 -10.99 4.49 3.41
N GLY A 142 -12.03 4.06 4.13
CA GLY A 142 -12.86 4.89 4.98
C GLY A 142 -13.85 5.77 4.22
N GLY A 143 -14.45 6.72 4.94
CA GLY A 143 -15.50 7.59 4.42
C GLY A 143 -15.09 8.39 3.19
N TYR A 144 -16.05 8.58 2.27
CA TYR A 144 -15.92 9.42 1.10
C TYR A 144 -16.95 10.55 1.19
N ASN A 145 -16.48 11.79 1.10
CA ASN A 145 -17.32 12.93 0.75
C ASN A 145 -16.88 13.41 -0.65
N ALA A 146 -17.74 14.10 -1.38
CA ALA A 146 -17.45 14.57 -2.75
C ALA A 146 -16.33 15.65 -2.82
N SER A 147 -15.54 15.83 -1.76
CA SER A 147 -14.39 16.72 -1.73
C SER A 147 -13.34 16.29 -2.76
N PRO A 148 -12.73 17.25 -3.48
CA PRO A 148 -11.59 16.97 -4.36
C PRO A 148 -10.45 16.20 -3.67
N MET A 149 -10.23 16.44 -2.37
CA MET A 149 -9.20 15.75 -1.60
C MET A 149 -9.46 14.24 -1.43
N MET A 150 -10.72 13.81 -1.57
CA MET A 150 -11.12 12.40 -1.47
C MET A 150 -11.27 11.73 -2.83
N ALA A 151 -11.10 12.46 -3.95
CA ALA A 151 -11.30 11.96 -5.30
C ALA A 151 -10.42 10.74 -5.61
N TYR A 152 -9.25 10.61 -5.00
CA TYR A 152 -8.37 9.45 -5.18
C TYR A 152 -9.03 8.13 -4.75
N LYS A 153 -9.89 8.14 -3.72
CA LYS A 153 -10.60 6.94 -3.25
C LYS A 153 -11.51 6.37 -4.35
N SER A 154 -12.17 7.25 -5.11
CA SER A 154 -13.00 6.84 -6.26
C SER A 154 -12.21 6.24 -7.43
N ALA A 155 -10.90 6.55 -7.52
CA ALA A 155 -10.03 6.00 -8.54
C ALA A 155 -9.46 4.63 -8.14
N LEU A 156 -9.32 4.38 -6.82
CA LEU A 156 -8.81 3.12 -6.28
C LEU A 156 -9.92 2.10 -5.97
N CYS A 157 -10.99 2.56 -5.34
CA CYS A 157 -12.02 1.72 -4.74
C CYS A 157 -13.37 1.87 -5.44
N THR A 158 -14.29 0.99 -5.09
CA THR A 158 -15.69 1.08 -5.48
C THR A 158 -16.46 1.72 -4.31
N LEU A 159 -17.29 2.72 -4.60
CA LEU A 159 -18.14 3.32 -3.57
C LEU A 159 -19.20 2.30 -3.14
N VAL A 160 -19.35 2.11 -1.83
CA VAL A 160 -20.40 1.26 -1.27
C VAL A 160 -21.45 2.17 -0.64
N ASP A 161 -22.61 2.25 -1.28
CA ASP A 161 -23.70 3.10 -0.81
C ASP A 161 -24.37 2.52 0.44
N GLY A 162 -24.41 3.35 1.49
CA GLY A 162 -25.31 3.18 2.62
C GLY A 162 -24.68 2.55 3.87
N ARG A 163 -25.09 3.09 5.03
CA ARG A 163 -24.77 2.57 6.37
C ARG A 163 -25.23 1.13 6.61
N ALA A 164 -26.13 0.59 5.77
CA ALA A 164 -26.65 -0.77 5.91
C ALA A 164 -25.78 -1.84 5.22
N LYS A 165 -25.11 -1.52 4.11
CA LYS A 165 -24.34 -2.52 3.33
C LYS A 165 -22.95 -2.76 3.89
N TRP A 166 -22.25 -1.72 4.34
CA TRP A 166 -20.90 -1.84 4.88
C TRP A 166 -20.81 -2.78 6.10
N PRO A 167 -21.70 -2.70 7.12
CA PRO A 167 -21.66 -3.63 8.25
C PRO A 167 -21.87 -5.09 7.82
N GLN A 168 -22.70 -5.34 6.80
CA GLN A 168 -22.92 -6.67 6.26
C GLN A 168 -21.67 -7.21 5.56
N LEU A 169 -20.94 -6.38 4.82
CA LEU A 169 -19.67 -6.76 4.20
C LEU A 169 -18.64 -7.12 5.27
N ILE A 170 -18.45 -6.27 6.27
CA ILE A 170 -17.47 -6.50 7.35
C ILE A 170 -17.79 -7.77 8.14
N ARG A 171 -19.07 -8.01 8.48
CA ARG A 171 -19.48 -9.24 9.18
C ARG A 171 -19.11 -10.51 8.42
N ARG A 172 -19.09 -10.48 7.08
CA ARG A 172 -18.72 -11.66 6.27
C ARG A 172 -17.22 -11.96 6.35
N VAL A 173 -16.38 -10.95 6.55
CA VAL A 173 -14.91 -11.07 6.40
C VAL A 173 -14.16 -11.00 7.73
N ARG A 174 -14.73 -10.39 8.78
CA ARG A 174 -14.03 -10.09 10.04
C ARG A 174 -13.55 -11.34 10.80
N ASP A 175 -14.25 -12.45 10.65
CA ASP A 175 -13.99 -13.71 11.35
C ASP A 175 -13.22 -14.71 10.46
N GLN A 176 -12.92 -14.32 9.20
CA GLN A 176 -12.13 -15.12 8.26
C GLN A 176 -10.64 -14.85 8.45
N LYS A 177 -9.79 -15.83 8.12
CA LYS A 177 -8.32 -15.65 8.13
C LYS A 177 -7.80 -15.52 6.69
N PRO A 178 -6.82 -14.63 6.44
CA PRO A 178 -6.16 -14.55 5.13
C PRO A 178 -5.47 -15.87 4.79
N SER A 179 -5.64 -16.35 3.55
CA SER A 179 -5.09 -17.62 3.09
C SER A 179 -3.57 -17.61 2.92
N GLY A 180 -2.97 -16.42 2.73
CA GLY A 180 -1.53 -16.25 2.60
C GLY A 180 -0.76 -16.30 3.92
N GLY A 181 -1.45 -16.47 5.06
CA GLY A 181 -0.83 -16.50 6.39
C GLY A 181 -0.70 -15.12 7.05
N SER A 182 0.06 -15.08 8.14
CA SER A 182 0.36 -13.86 8.89
C SER A 182 1.57 -13.13 8.33
N VAL A 183 1.58 -11.80 8.46
CA VAL A 183 2.69 -10.96 8.01
C VAL A 183 3.24 -10.24 9.22
N SER A 184 4.55 -10.41 9.44
CA SER A 184 5.24 -9.79 10.55
C SER A 184 5.56 -8.33 10.24
N PRO A 185 5.44 -7.42 11.22
CA PRO A 185 6.06 -6.10 11.14
C PRO A 185 7.56 -6.23 10.80
N GLY A 186 8.10 -5.26 10.07
CA GLY A 186 9.51 -5.26 9.66
C GLY A 186 9.80 -6.03 8.37
N THR A 187 8.78 -6.32 7.56
CA THR A 187 8.94 -7.15 6.35
C THR A 187 9.01 -6.29 5.08
N VAL A 188 9.98 -6.54 4.22
CA VAL A 188 9.96 -6.05 2.83
C VAL A 188 9.06 -6.98 2.00
N LEU A 189 7.98 -6.43 1.45
CA LEU A 189 6.97 -7.19 0.72
C LEU A 189 7.37 -7.37 -0.76
N VAL A 190 7.92 -6.31 -1.35
CA VAL A 190 8.45 -6.29 -2.73
C VAL A 190 9.70 -5.41 -2.73
N GLU A 191 10.86 -6.00 -3.08
CA GLU A 191 12.15 -5.29 -3.07
C GLU A 191 12.30 -4.29 -4.23
N ASP A 192 11.80 -4.66 -5.41
CA ASP A 192 11.86 -3.82 -6.61
C ASP A 192 10.53 -3.92 -7.37
N LEU A 193 9.68 -2.94 -7.13
CA LEU A 193 8.30 -2.88 -7.60
C LEU A 193 8.28 -2.76 -9.12
N SER A 194 7.53 -3.66 -9.75
CA SER A 194 7.37 -3.73 -11.19
C SER A 194 5.94 -3.42 -11.63
N ASP A 195 5.70 -3.38 -12.93
CA ASP A 195 4.35 -3.31 -13.50
C ASP A 195 3.49 -4.50 -13.03
N ASP A 196 4.06 -5.69 -12.84
CA ASP A 196 3.31 -6.88 -12.44
C ASP A 196 2.81 -6.79 -11.00
N ASP A 197 3.54 -6.10 -10.12
CA ASP A 197 3.09 -5.84 -8.74
C ASP A 197 1.94 -4.82 -8.69
N ILE A 198 1.75 -4.05 -9.75
CA ILE A 198 0.62 -3.12 -9.92
C ILE A 198 -0.56 -3.80 -10.64
N TRP A 199 -0.28 -4.64 -11.64
CA TRP A 199 -1.29 -5.32 -12.47
C TRP A 199 -1.73 -6.68 -11.96
N GLY A 200 -1.03 -7.30 -11.01
CA GLY A 200 -1.16 -8.72 -10.66
C GLY A 200 -2.59 -9.17 -10.33
N LEU A 201 -3.42 -8.26 -9.81
CA LEU A 201 -4.85 -8.47 -9.54
C LEU A 201 -5.72 -8.69 -10.77
N TYR A 202 -5.28 -8.20 -11.92
CA TYR A 202 -6.12 -7.93 -13.07
C TYR A 202 -5.80 -8.82 -14.25
N GLY A 203 -5.09 -9.93 -14.01
CA GLY A 203 -4.77 -10.92 -15.04
C GLY A 203 -3.54 -10.60 -15.89
N GLY A 204 -2.73 -9.62 -15.48
CA GLY A 204 -1.58 -9.14 -16.26
C GLY A 204 -1.94 -8.00 -17.21
N ARG A 205 -0.94 -7.50 -17.94
CA ARG A 205 -1.09 -6.34 -18.83
C ARG A 205 -1.99 -6.70 -20.03
N PRO A 206 -2.88 -5.81 -20.50
CA PRO A 206 -3.64 -6.06 -21.72
C PRO A 206 -2.68 -6.33 -22.89
N GLY A 207 -2.76 -7.53 -23.49
CA GLY A 207 -1.89 -7.98 -24.57
C GLY A 207 -0.67 -8.80 -24.15
N SER A 208 -0.43 -9.08 -22.86
CA SER A 208 0.54 -10.10 -22.47
C SER A 208 -0.07 -11.49 -22.66
N THR A 209 0.37 -12.24 -23.65
CA THR A 209 0.09 -13.67 -23.72
C THR A 209 0.77 -14.33 -22.52
N ARG A 210 -0.02 -14.94 -21.62
CA ARG A 210 0.51 -15.80 -20.56
C ARG A 210 0.96 -17.13 -21.17
N GLU A 211 2.06 -17.12 -21.91
CA GLU A 211 2.87 -18.31 -22.10
C GLU A 211 4.04 -18.19 -21.11
N GLY A 212 3.94 -18.90 -19.98
CA GLY A 212 5.03 -18.94 -18.99
C GLY A 212 4.70 -18.40 -17.60
N ALA A 213 3.43 -18.28 -17.21
CA ALA A 213 3.06 -18.16 -15.80
C ALA A 213 3.28 -19.50 -15.06
N SER A 214 4.54 -19.95 -15.04
CA SER A 214 5.06 -20.83 -14.01
C SER A 214 4.87 -20.11 -12.69
N ASN A 215 4.17 -20.73 -11.74
CA ASN A 215 4.18 -20.38 -10.32
C ASN A 215 5.62 -20.03 -9.89
N ARG A 216 5.97 -18.74 -9.86
CA ARG A 216 7.08 -18.29 -9.03
C ARG A 216 6.51 -18.15 -7.63
N PRO A 217 6.88 -19.02 -6.68
CA PRO A 217 6.57 -18.74 -5.29
C PRO A 217 7.23 -17.42 -4.93
N LEU A 218 6.49 -16.54 -4.25
CA LEU A 218 7.09 -15.40 -3.56
C LEU A 218 8.21 -15.97 -2.67
N ARG A 219 9.46 -15.55 -2.93
CA ARG A 219 10.61 -15.98 -2.14
C ARG A 219 10.45 -15.41 -0.74
N HIS A 220 9.97 -16.22 0.20
CA HIS A 220 10.10 -15.94 1.61
C HIS A 220 11.57 -16.12 2.00
N THR A 221 12.25 -15.04 2.32
CA THR A 221 13.54 -15.06 3.00
C THR A 221 13.33 -15.68 4.38
N ARG A 222 13.81 -16.91 4.57
CA ARG A 222 13.98 -17.51 5.90
C ARG A 222 14.97 -16.65 6.68
N GLN A 223 14.56 -16.10 7.81
CA GLN A 223 15.51 -15.71 8.85
C GLN A 223 16.08 -17.00 9.45
N GLU A 224 17.38 -17.22 9.26
CA GLU A 224 18.15 -18.15 10.08
C GLU A 224 18.42 -17.46 11.42
N GLY A 225 17.92 -18.07 12.49
CA GLY A 225 18.17 -17.61 13.86
C GLY A 225 19.64 -17.81 14.22
N SER A 226 20.18 -16.81 14.92
CA SER A 226 21.36 -16.94 15.79
C SER A 226 20.88 -16.94 17.23
#